data_AF-A0A3A1TYF4-F1
#
_entry.id   AF-A0A3A1TYF4-F1
#
_cell.length_a   1.000
_cell.length_b   1.000
_cell.length_c   1.000
_cell.angle_alpha   90.00
_cell.angle_beta   90.00
_cell.angle_gamma   90.00
#
_symmetry.space_group_name_H-M   'P 1'
#
loop_
_entity.id
_entity.type
_entity.pdbx_description
1 polymer ?
#
loop_
_entity_poly.entity_id
_entity_poly.type
_entity_poly.pdbx_seq_one_letter_code
_entity_poly.pdbx_strand_id
1 'polypeptide(L)'
;MESRGRDDADDHDHGIVLAARGGARPGAMNGSRRTFRGWLRSLVEPPAPSAPPPEPARPAGPSALELVEWVPEAVPGAPRAIAEQVIGTYRAIGRWPLPEDFLEVAAEHQGVRPSPASFDLPGGFVQSVEHLLHFEPDSFSNLVTRRFPLEGVLDDGVIPFAECLGSDVLCFDFREDRDAPSVAYWSVDTGLVPLAASFTAFVALLHD
;
A
#
# COMPACT_ATOMS: atom_id res chain seq x y z
N MET A 1 66.17 1.30 -33.27
CA MET A 1 65.00 0.47 -33.61
C MET A 1 63.82 1.07 -32.85
N GLU A 2 63.24 2.19 -33.32
CA GLU A 2 62.23 2.23 -34.40
C GLU A 2 61.13 1.19 -34.12
N SER A 3 59.87 1.54 -33.84
CA SER A 3 59.00 2.30 -34.76
C SER A 3 57.68 2.70 -34.08
N ARG A 4 57.20 3.93 -34.39
CA ARG A 4 55.81 4.37 -34.74
C ARG A 4 54.65 4.08 -33.74
N GLY A 5 53.77 5.00 -33.37
CA GLY A 5 53.35 6.30 -33.94
C GLY A 5 51.81 6.34 -34.11
N ARG A 6 51.17 7.40 -33.59
CA ARG A 6 49.79 7.96 -33.75
C ARG A 6 49.25 8.39 -32.38
N ASP A 7 49.17 9.66 -32.01
CA ASP A 7 48.50 10.84 -32.62
C ASP A 7 47.03 10.54 -32.97
N ASP A 8 46.08 11.05 -32.18
CA ASP A 8 45.38 12.30 -32.53
C ASP A 8 44.38 12.71 -31.42
N ALA A 9 44.37 14.03 -31.19
CA ALA A 9 43.45 14.77 -30.36
C ALA A 9 42.39 15.45 -31.24
N ASP A 10 41.16 15.56 -30.76
CA ASP A 10 40.14 16.52 -31.18
C ASP A 10 39.18 16.62 -29.96
N ASP A 11 39.25 17.64 -29.11
CA ASP A 11 38.77 19.02 -29.30
C ASP A 11 37.34 19.04 -29.84
N HIS A 12 36.36 19.44 -29.02
CA HIS A 12 35.17 20.14 -29.48
C HIS A 12 34.66 21.07 -28.36
N ASP A 13 34.77 22.34 -28.72
CA ASP A 13 34.48 23.57 -28.02
C ASP A 13 32.98 23.83 -27.81
N HIS A 14 32.75 24.77 -26.90
CA HIS A 14 31.49 25.29 -26.40
C HIS A 14 30.63 25.99 -27.45
N GLY A 15 29.32 25.73 -27.39
CA GLY A 15 28.29 26.52 -28.08
C GLY A 15 27.21 27.00 -27.12
N ILE A 16 27.40 28.20 -26.56
CA ILE A 16 26.36 28.99 -25.89
C ILE A 16 25.44 29.60 -26.95
N VAL A 17 24.12 29.47 -26.79
CA VAL A 17 23.17 30.42 -27.40
C VAL A 17 22.21 30.93 -26.34
N LEU A 18 22.29 32.24 -26.14
CA LEU A 18 21.49 33.07 -25.25
C LEU A 18 20.76 34.09 -26.14
N ALA A 19 19.42 34.04 -26.19
CA ALA A 19 18.56 35.12 -26.68
C ALA A 19 17.15 34.87 -26.10
N ALA A 20 16.66 35.58 -25.09
CA ALA A 20 16.35 37.00 -24.94
C ALA A 20 15.06 37.47 -25.68
N ARG A 21 14.06 37.78 -24.83
CA ARG A 21 13.18 38.98 -24.84
C ARG A 21 11.90 39.03 -25.69
N GLY A 22 10.87 39.52 -24.99
CA GLY A 22 9.72 40.29 -25.51
C GLY A 22 8.40 39.62 -25.14
N GLY A 23 7.42 40.23 -24.48
CA GLY A 23 7.06 41.63 -24.27
C GLY A 23 5.55 41.66 -23.92
N ALA A 24 5.12 42.67 -23.19
CA ALA A 24 3.91 42.68 -22.37
C ALA A 24 2.59 43.11 -23.07
N ARG A 25 1.43 42.60 -22.53
CA ARG A 25 0.12 43.27 -22.21
C ARG A 25 -0.64 44.07 -23.31
N PRO A 26 -1.88 44.59 -23.09
CA PRO A 26 -3.08 44.09 -22.37
C PRO A 26 -4.41 44.30 -23.17
N GLY A 27 -5.52 43.74 -22.66
CA GLY A 27 -6.82 44.43 -22.60
C GLY A 27 -7.83 44.25 -23.75
N ALA A 28 -9.03 43.74 -23.41
CA ALA A 28 -10.29 44.16 -24.04
C ALA A 28 -11.47 43.82 -23.11
N MET A 29 -12.02 44.84 -22.45
CA MET A 29 -13.41 44.84 -22.02
C MET A 29 -14.28 45.05 -23.26
N ASN A 30 -15.36 44.28 -23.43
CA ASN A 30 -16.50 44.77 -24.20
C ASN A 30 -17.80 44.25 -23.60
N GLY A 31 -18.64 45.18 -23.17
CA GLY A 31 -19.98 44.93 -22.68
C GLY A 31 -20.88 44.47 -23.82
N SER A 32 -21.73 43.49 -23.54
CA SER A 32 -22.76 43.07 -24.49
C SER A 32 -24.16 43.24 -23.90
N ARG A 33 -24.93 43.99 -24.67
CA ARG A 33 -26.27 44.52 -24.43
C ARG A 33 -27.26 43.36 -24.32
N ARG A 34 -28.03 43.28 -23.22
CA ARG A 34 -29.18 42.38 -23.15
C ARG A 34 -30.35 42.99 -23.93
N THR A 35 -30.69 42.36 -25.05
CA THR A 35 -31.86 42.70 -25.86
C THR A 35 -33.15 42.15 -25.25
N PHE A 36 -34.22 42.91 -25.43
CA PHE A 36 -35.59 42.83 -24.92
C PHE A 36 -36.40 41.56 -25.30
N ARG A 37 -35.75 40.45 -25.70
CA ARG A 37 -36.40 39.20 -26.16
C ARG A 37 -36.30 38.02 -25.17
N GLY A 38 -35.79 38.23 -23.96
CA GLY A 38 -35.66 37.18 -22.93
C GLY A 38 -36.84 37.05 -21.96
N TRP A 39 -37.88 37.88 -22.09
CA TRP A 39 -38.91 38.05 -21.05
C TRP A 39 -40.17 37.17 -21.21
N LEU A 40 -40.26 36.31 -22.22
CA LEU A 40 -41.44 35.49 -22.49
C LEU A 40 -41.09 34.01 -22.71
N ARG A 41 -40.40 33.40 -21.74
CA ARG A 41 -40.21 31.94 -21.67
C ARG A 41 -39.91 31.37 -20.27
N SER A 42 -40.34 32.05 -19.21
CA SER A 42 -40.06 31.60 -17.83
C SER A 42 -41.31 31.60 -16.94
N LEU A 43 -42.41 31.06 -17.46
CA LEU A 43 -43.55 30.64 -16.66
C LEU A 43 -43.88 29.21 -17.08
N VAL A 44 -43.94 28.31 -16.09
CA VAL A 44 -44.09 26.85 -16.17
C VAL A 44 -42.76 26.06 -16.25
N GLU A 45 -41.96 26.14 -15.19
CA GLU A 45 -41.24 24.97 -14.69
C GLU A 45 -41.58 24.81 -13.19
N PRO A 46 -42.07 23.64 -12.74
CA PRO A 46 -42.24 23.39 -11.31
C PRO A 46 -40.85 23.34 -10.64
N PRO A 47 -40.73 23.81 -9.37
CA PRO A 47 -39.46 23.78 -8.67
C PRO A 47 -38.98 22.33 -8.55
N ALA A 48 -37.69 22.10 -8.84
CA ALA A 48 -37.03 20.83 -8.59
C ALA A 48 -37.23 20.42 -7.11
N PRO A 49 -37.43 19.12 -6.81
CA PRO A 49 -37.55 18.68 -5.43
C PRO A 49 -36.26 19.06 -4.69
N SER A 50 -36.43 19.78 -3.58
CA SER A 50 -35.33 20.15 -2.70
C SER A 50 -34.57 18.89 -2.30
N ALA A 51 -33.26 18.89 -2.52
CA ALA A 51 -32.40 17.79 -2.07
C ALA A 51 -32.63 17.56 -0.56
N PRO A 52 -32.77 16.31 -0.11
CA PRO A 52 -32.85 16.03 1.32
C PRO A 52 -31.58 16.57 2.01
N PRO A 53 -31.69 17.07 3.25
CA PRO A 53 -30.52 17.49 4.00
C PRO A 53 -29.52 16.32 4.08
N PRO A 54 -28.21 16.58 4.04
CA PRO A 54 -27.22 15.51 4.21
C PRO A 54 -27.55 14.77 5.51
N GLU A 55 -27.82 13.48 5.39
CA GLU A 55 -28.01 12.59 6.52
C GLU A 55 -26.81 12.80 7.47
N PRO A 56 -27.02 13.02 8.78
CA PRO A 56 -25.89 13.14 9.69
C PRO A 56 -25.03 11.90 9.50
N ALA A 57 -23.74 12.10 9.17
CA ALA A 57 -22.80 11.02 8.98
C ALA A 57 -22.99 10.05 10.15
N ARG A 58 -23.48 8.84 9.85
CA ARG A 58 -23.54 7.77 10.84
C ARG A 58 -22.14 7.72 11.44
N PRO A 59 -21.99 7.66 12.79
CA PRO A 59 -20.68 7.41 13.35
C PRO A 59 -20.14 6.18 12.64
N ALA A 60 -18.99 6.31 11.99
CA ALA A 60 -18.29 5.17 11.43
C ALA A 60 -18.22 4.17 12.57
N GLY A 61 -18.79 2.98 12.36
CA GLY A 61 -18.57 1.88 13.30
C GLY A 61 -17.07 1.68 13.49
N PRO A 62 -16.66 0.99 14.56
CA PRO A 62 -15.24 0.67 14.74
C PRO A 62 -14.68 0.08 13.44
N SER A 63 -13.50 0.57 13.05
CA SER A 63 -12.79 0.05 11.89
C SER A 63 -12.54 -1.46 12.06
N ALA A 64 -12.37 -2.20 10.97
CA ALA A 64 -12.14 -3.65 11.05
C ALA A 64 -10.95 -4.01 11.95
N LEU A 65 -9.93 -3.14 12.02
CA LEU A 65 -8.76 -3.29 12.90
C LEU A 65 -9.11 -3.15 14.39
N GLU A 66 -10.12 -2.33 14.73
CA GLU A 66 -10.59 -2.12 16.12
C GLU A 66 -11.51 -3.25 16.63
N LEU A 67 -12.01 -4.10 15.72
CA LEU A 67 -12.86 -5.25 16.06
C LEU A 67 -12.05 -6.53 16.31
N VAL A 68 -10.76 -6.52 16.02
CA VAL A 68 -9.87 -7.66 16.22
C VAL A 68 -9.08 -7.49 17.52
N GLU A 69 -9.19 -8.48 18.39
CA GLU A 69 -8.35 -8.58 19.57
C GLU A 69 -7.04 -9.28 19.21
N TRP A 70 -5.90 -8.70 19.59
CA TRP A 70 -4.59 -9.32 19.37
C TRP A 70 -4.19 -10.09 20.62
N VAL A 71 -4.35 -11.42 20.57
CA VAL A 71 -4.19 -12.30 21.73
C VAL A 71 -2.73 -12.73 21.83
N PRO A 72 -1.93 -12.22 22.79
CA PRO A 72 -0.58 -12.70 22.99
C PRO A 72 -0.62 -14.17 23.36
N GLU A 73 -0.13 -15.04 22.46
CA GLU A 73 0.14 -16.42 22.86
C GLU A 73 1.16 -16.43 23.99
N ALA A 74 1.14 -17.49 24.81
CA ALA A 74 2.02 -17.72 25.94
C ALA A 74 3.49 -17.97 25.54
N VAL A 75 3.98 -17.30 24.49
CA VAL A 75 5.40 -17.17 24.19
C VAL A 75 5.99 -16.19 25.23
N PRO A 76 6.98 -16.60 26.04
CA PRO A 76 7.65 -15.70 26.96
C PRO A 76 8.30 -14.54 26.20
N GLY A 77 7.67 -13.36 26.21
CA GLY A 77 8.11 -12.21 25.42
C GLY A 77 7.03 -11.50 24.57
N ALA A 78 5.75 -11.73 24.85
CA ALA A 78 4.57 -10.97 24.35
C ALA A 78 4.85 -9.48 24.05
N PRO A 79 4.17 -8.91 23.04
CA PRO A 79 4.81 -8.03 22.06
C PRO A 79 5.48 -6.83 22.72
N ARG A 80 6.75 -6.66 22.38
CA ARG A 80 7.45 -5.41 22.66
C ARG A 80 7.08 -4.44 21.55
N ALA A 81 6.62 -3.25 21.95
CA ALA A 81 6.48 -2.13 21.04
C ALA A 81 7.79 -1.94 20.28
N ILE A 82 7.71 -1.95 18.95
CA ILE A 82 8.89 -1.78 18.10
C ILE A 82 9.25 -0.30 18.06
N ALA A 83 10.55 0.00 18.17
CA ALA A 83 11.02 1.36 17.95
C ALA A 83 10.81 1.78 16.49
N GLU A 84 10.29 2.98 16.27
CA GLU A 84 10.19 3.65 14.95
C GLU A 84 11.47 3.55 14.11
N GLN A 85 12.64 3.48 14.75
CA GLN A 85 13.94 3.31 14.09
C GLN A 85 14.07 1.96 13.38
N VAL A 86 13.53 0.89 13.96
CA VAL A 86 13.54 -0.45 13.34
C VAL A 86 12.59 -0.45 12.15
N ILE A 87 11.37 0.05 12.31
CA ILE A 87 10.40 0.20 11.20
C ILE A 87 10.99 1.07 10.09
N GLY A 88 11.57 2.22 10.44
CA GLY A 88 12.26 3.12 9.52
C GLY A 88 13.44 2.46 8.82
N THR A 89 14.18 1.58 9.50
CA THR A 89 15.24 0.78 8.89
C THR A 89 14.66 -0.18 7.86
N TYR A 90 13.59 -0.91 8.20
CA TYR A 90 12.89 -1.79 7.25
C TYR A 90 12.31 -1.03 6.06
N ARG A 91 11.77 0.17 6.25
CA ARG A 91 11.34 1.06 5.15
C ARG A 91 12.51 1.50 4.27
N ALA A 92 13.66 1.81 4.87
CA ALA A 92 14.83 2.33 4.15
C ALA A 92 15.63 1.25 3.42
N ILE A 93 15.73 0.04 3.99
CA ILE A 93 16.40 -1.11 3.36
C ILE A 93 15.46 -1.93 2.49
N GLY A 94 14.16 -1.87 2.79
CA GLY A 94 13.12 -2.62 2.10
C GLY A 94 12.96 -2.11 0.69
N ARG A 95 13.08 -3.03 -0.27
CA ARG A 95 12.75 -2.73 -1.66
C ARG A 95 11.28 -2.36 -1.83
N TRP A 96 10.40 -2.82 -0.95
CA TRP A 96 8.94 -2.70 -1.07
C TRP A 96 8.37 -1.90 0.11
N PRO A 97 7.55 -0.86 -0.13
CA PRO A 97 6.98 -0.05 0.94
C PRO A 97 5.86 -0.84 1.63
N LEU A 98 6.09 -1.29 2.85
CA LEU A 98 5.06 -1.99 3.61
C LEU A 98 3.84 -1.07 3.87
N PRO A 99 2.60 -1.59 3.81
CA PRO A 99 1.40 -0.78 4.03
C PRO A 99 1.37 -0.12 5.40
N GLU A 100 0.92 1.14 5.46
CA GLU A 100 0.88 1.90 6.71
C GLU A 100 -0.06 1.27 7.75
N ASP A 101 -1.23 0.80 7.30
CA ASP A 101 -2.22 0.14 8.15
C ASP A 101 -1.68 -1.15 8.79
N PHE A 102 -0.84 -1.88 8.06
CA PHE A 102 -0.11 -3.01 8.61
C PHE A 102 0.98 -2.59 9.61
N LEU A 103 1.75 -1.54 9.30
CA LEU A 103 2.85 -1.10 10.16
C LEU A 103 2.36 -0.59 11.52
N GLU A 104 1.24 0.12 11.54
CA GLU A 104 0.58 0.56 12.78
C GLU A 104 0.23 -0.63 13.68
N VAL A 105 -0.39 -1.67 13.12
CA VAL A 105 -0.72 -2.90 13.85
C VAL A 105 0.54 -3.64 14.29
N ALA A 106 1.50 -3.83 13.39
CA ALA A 106 2.67 -4.65 13.66
C ALA A 106 3.64 -3.98 14.66
N ALA A 107 3.63 -2.65 14.77
CA ALA A 107 4.40 -1.93 15.79
C ALA A 107 4.02 -2.36 17.22
N GLU A 108 2.74 -2.69 17.44
CA GLU A 108 2.19 -3.08 18.75
C GLU A 108 1.95 -4.58 18.88
N HIS A 109 1.74 -5.29 17.77
CA HIS A 109 1.21 -6.66 17.75
C HIS A 109 2.04 -7.65 16.91
N GLN A 110 3.28 -7.33 16.56
CA GLN A 110 4.19 -8.32 15.96
C GLN A 110 4.31 -9.58 16.84
N GLY A 111 4.40 -10.76 16.21
CA GLY A 111 4.46 -12.04 16.92
C GLY A 111 3.16 -12.47 17.58
N VAL A 112 2.06 -11.73 17.37
CA VAL A 112 0.77 -11.97 18.03
C VAL A 112 -0.25 -12.47 17.01
N ARG A 113 -1.19 -13.27 17.51
CA ARG A 113 -2.32 -13.81 16.78
C ARG A 113 -3.52 -12.85 16.82
N PRO A 114 -4.21 -12.60 15.71
CA PRO A 114 -5.51 -11.94 15.76
C PRO A 114 -6.60 -12.86 16.30
N SER A 115 -7.64 -12.31 16.90
CA SER A 115 -8.86 -12.99 17.32
C SER A 115 -10.05 -12.12 16.91
N PRO A 116 -10.89 -12.55 15.96
CA PRO A 116 -10.86 -13.83 15.23
C PRO A 116 -9.61 -14.04 14.38
N ALA A 117 -9.28 -15.29 14.05
CA ALA A 117 -8.06 -15.64 13.32
C ALA A 117 -8.29 -16.52 12.07
N SER A 118 -9.48 -17.09 11.91
CA SER A 118 -9.79 -17.99 10.79
C SER A 118 -10.19 -17.18 9.55
N PHE A 119 -9.90 -17.71 8.36
CA PHE A 119 -10.36 -17.16 7.09
C PHE A 119 -10.60 -18.28 6.07
N ASP A 120 -11.55 -18.06 5.18
CA ASP A 120 -11.90 -18.99 4.12
C ASP A 120 -10.93 -18.89 2.93
N LEU A 121 -10.49 -20.04 2.45
CA LEU A 121 -9.79 -20.22 1.19
C LEU A 121 -10.75 -20.71 0.10
N PRO A 122 -10.46 -20.42 -1.19
CA PRO A 122 -11.21 -21.00 -2.30
C PRO A 122 -11.30 -22.52 -2.20
N GLY A 123 -12.50 -23.06 -2.43
CA GLY A 123 -12.76 -24.50 -2.32
C GLY A 123 -13.32 -24.94 -0.96
N GLY A 124 -13.57 -24.01 -0.03
CA GLY A 124 -14.22 -24.29 1.26
C GLY A 124 -13.26 -24.82 2.33
N PHE A 125 -11.96 -24.61 2.14
CA PHE A 125 -10.95 -24.84 3.17
C PHE A 125 -10.91 -23.63 4.10
N VAL A 126 -10.66 -23.88 5.38
CA VAL A 126 -10.45 -22.83 6.38
C VAL A 126 -8.99 -22.88 6.81
N GLN A 127 -8.37 -21.71 6.88
CA GLN A 127 -7.02 -21.55 7.41
C GLN A 127 -7.06 -20.53 8.56
N SER A 128 -6.03 -20.52 9.40
CA SER A 128 -5.94 -19.61 10.54
C SER A 128 -4.60 -18.91 10.56
N VAL A 129 -4.63 -17.61 10.90
CA VAL A 129 -3.43 -16.86 11.23
C VAL A 129 -2.88 -17.39 12.56
N GLU A 130 -1.60 -17.76 12.57
CA GLU A 130 -0.87 -18.10 13.81
C GLU A 130 -0.31 -16.84 14.46
N HIS A 131 0.51 -16.08 13.73
CA HIS A 131 1.09 -14.83 14.23
C HIS A 131 1.57 -13.91 13.11
N LEU A 132 1.59 -12.61 13.39
CA LEU A 132 2.33 -11.65 12.57
C LEU A 132 3.84 -11.91 12.69
N LEU A 133 4.58 -11.75 11.59
CA LEU A 133 6.03 -11.89 11.60
C LEU A 133 6.71 -10.71 12.34
N HIS A 134 7.86 -10.98 12.94
CA HIS A 134 8.63 -9.99 13.69
C HIS A 134 9.53 -9.13 12.80
N PHE A 135 9.75 -7.89 13.23
CA PHE A 135 10.82 -7.05 12.67
C PHE A 135 12.14 -7.20 13.44
N GLU A 136 12.12 -7.74 14.66
CA GLU A 136 13.34 -7.90 15.45
C GLU A 136 14.27 -8.96 14.82
N PRO A 137 15.54 -8.63 14.49
CA PRO A 137 16.45 -9.53 13.79
C PRO A 137 16.70 -10.86 14.51
N ASP A 138 16.67 -10.83 15.84
CA ASP A 138 16.95 -11.98 16.70
C ASP A 138 15.72 -12.88 16.93
N SER A 139 14.56 -12.51 16.39
CA SER A 139 13.34 -13.33 16.49
C SER A 139 13.39 -14.51 15.52
N PHE A 140 13.02 -15.69 16.01
CA PHE A 140 12.90 -16.89 15.17
C PHE A 140 11.82 -16.75 14.08
N SER A 141 10.83 -15.90 14.31
CA SER A 141 9.78 -15.55 13.34
C SER A 141 10.05 -14.19 12.68
N ASN A 142 11.32 -13.83 12.47
CA ASN A 142 11.68 -12.60 11.79
C ASN A 142 11.30 -12.63 10.30
N LEU A 143 10.77 -11.50 9.81
CA LEU A 143 10.40 -11.26 8.40
C LEU A 143 11.49 -11.68 7.39
N VAL A 144 12.74 -11.31 7.65
CA VAL A 144 13.88 -11.61 6.76
C VAL A 144 14.22 -13.10 6.82
N THR A 145 14.31 -13.65 8.03
CA THR A 145 14.65 -15.07 8.23
C THR A 145 13.57 -15.98 7.64
N ARG A 146 12.29 -15.60 7.73
CA ARG A 146 11.19 -16.34 7.10
C ARG A 146 11.14 -16.17 5.59
N ARG A 147 11.56 -15.03 5.05
CA ARG A 147 11.68 -14.82 3.61
C ARG A 147 12.79 -15.66 2.99
N PHE A 148 13.91 -15.87 3.68
CA PHE A 148 15.09 -16.53 3.11
C PHE A 148 14.82 -17.95 2.55
N PRO A 149 14.14 -18.88 3.27
CA PRO A 149 13.75 -20.18 2.72
C PRO A 149 12.79 -20.11 1.53
N LEU A 150 12.09 -19.00 1.38
CA LEU A 150 11.14 -18.75 0.29
C LEU A 150 11.81 -18.06 -0.91
N GLU A 151 13.08 -17.67 -0.80
CA GLU A 151 13.85 -17.12 -1.91
C GLU A 151 14.03 -18.19 -2.99
N GLY A 152 13.48 -17.91 -4.19
CA GLY A 152 13.45 -18.84 -5.31
C GLY A 152 12.16 -19.64 -5.45
N VAL A 153 11.24 -19.54 -4.48
CA VAL A 153 9.89 -20.12 -4.57
C VAL A 153 8.83 -19.03 -4.66
N LEU A 154 8.96 -17.95 -3.88
CA LEU A 154 8.16 -16.75 -4.04
C LEU A 154 8.71 -15.87 -5.16
N ASP A 155 7.80 -15.33 -5.96
CA ASP A 155 8.12 -14.32 -6.96
C ASP A 155 8.66 -13.05 -6.30
N ASP A 156 9.52 -12.33 -7.02
CA ASP A 156 9.99 -11.02 -6.60
C ASP A 156 8.80 -10.05 -6.45
N GLY A 157 8.72 -9.37 -5.30
CA GLY A 157 7.57 -8.52 -4.95
C GLY A 157 6.48 -9.23 -4.16
N VAL A 158 6.64 -10.51 -3.81
CA VAL A 158 5.76 -11.20 -2.85
C VAL A 158 6.47 -11.29 -1.50
N ILE A 159 5.91 -10.62 -0.49
CA ILE A 159 6.58 -10.41 0.80
C ILE A 159 5.73 -11.01 1.92
N PRO A 160 6.19 -12.07 2.62
CA PRO A 160 5.43 -12.64 3.73
C PRO A 160 5.31 -11.62 4.86
N PHE A 161 4.19 -11.62 5.59
CA PHE A 161 3.96 -10.76 6.75
C PHE A 161 3.33 -11.47 7.95
N ALA A 162 2.73 -12.64 7.76
CA ALA A 162 2.21 -13.48 8.83
C ALA A 162 2.36 -14.97 8.50
N GLU A 163 2.42 -15.80 9.53
CA GLU A 163 2.44 -17.26 9.43
C GLU A 163 1.03 -17.82 9.68
N CYS A 164 0.72 -18.90 8.97
CA CYS A 164 -0.50 -19.68 9.11
C CYS A 164 -0.15 -21.11 9.56
N LEU A 165 -1.16 -21.86 10.02
CA LEU A 165 -0.96 -23.26 10.43
C LEU A 165 -0.34 -24.06 9.27
N GLY A 166 0.72 -24.81 9.58
CA GLY A 166 1.39 -25.67 8.60
C GLY A 166 2.58 -25.03 7.87
N SER A 167 3.13 -23.92 8.38
CA SER A 167 4.24 -23.17 7.75
C SER A 167 3.86 -22.46 6.44
N ASP A 168 2.57 -22.31 6.18
CA ASP A 168 2.05 -21.44 5.14
C ASP A 168 2.19 -19.98 5.58
N VAL A 169 2.13 -19.06 4.61
CA VAL A 169 2.28 -17.63 4.91
C VAL A 169 1.24 -16.78 4.22
N LEU A 170 0.89 -15.68 4.87
CA LEU A 170 0.22 -14.55 4.23
C LEU A 170 1.26 -13.59 3.72
N CYS A 171 1.03 -13.08 2.51
CA CYS A 171 1.95 -12.22 1.79
C CYS A 171 1.27 -10.94 1.33
N PHE A 172 2.05 -9.86 1.30
CA PHE A 172 1.77 -8.71 0.46
C PHE A 172 2.26 -9.01 -0.96
N ASP A 173 1.39 -8.81 -1.95
CA ASP A 173 1.70 -8.95 -3.36
C ASP A 173 1.80 -7.56 -4.01
N PHE A 174 3.03 -7.14 -4.27
CA PHE A 174 3.40 -5.85 -4.87
C PHE A 174 3.57 -5.92 -6.40
N ARG A 175 3.31 -7.07 -7.04
CA ARG A 175 3.62 -7.26 -8.47
C ARG A 175 2.75 -6.41 -9.38
N GLU A 176 1.49 -6.17 -8.97
CA GLU A 176 0.54 -5.35 -9.72
C GLU A 176 0.57 -3.87 -9.30
N ASP A 177 0.60 -3.62 -7.99
CA ASP A 177 0.66 -2.26 -7.42
C ASP A 177 1.68 -2.22 -6.29
N ARG A 178 2.69 -1.35 -6.47
CA ARG A 178 3.80 -1.21 -5.53
C ARG A 178 3.44 -0.37 -4.31
N ASP A 179 2.48 0.54 -4.44
CA ASP A 179 2.12 1.49 -3.38
C ASP A 179 0.89 1.00 -2.60
N ALA A 180 0.08 0.12 -3.19
CA ALA A 180 -1.09 -0.50 -2.56
C ALA A 180 -1.13 -2.02 -2.80
N PRO A 181 -0.28 -2.81 -2.13
CA PRO A 181 -0.22 -4.26 -2.34
C PRO A 181 -1.52 -4.94 -1.90
N SER A 182 -1.89 -5.98 -2.65
CA SER A 182 -2.94 -6.90 -2.24
C SER A 182 -2.41 -7.90 -1.21
N VAL A 183 -3.33 -8.60 -0.52
CA VAL A 183 -3.01 -9.70 0.38
C VAL A 183 -3.31 -11.03 -0.32
N ALA A 184 -2.36 -11.95 -0.23
CA ALA A 184 -2.48 -13.30 -0.75
C ALA A 184 -2.02 -14.33 0.29
N TYR A 185 -2.56 -15.54 0.19
CA TYR A 185 -2.07 -16.72 0.91
C TYR A 185 -1.13 -17.51 0.03
N TRP A 186 -0.08 -18.08 0.60
CA TRP A 186 0.84 -18.94 -0.10
C TRP A 186 1.10 -20.23 0.68
N SER A 187 1.05 -21.35 -0.04
CA SER A 187 1.54 -22.66 0.42
C SER A 187 2.35 -23.34 -0.67
N VAL A 188 3.12 -24.36 -0.27
CA VAL A 188 3.84 -25.23 -1.21
C VAL A 188 2.86 -25.98 -2.14
N ASP A 189 1.67 -26.31 -1.65
CA ASP A 189 0.71 -27.15 -2.36
C ASP A 189 -0.14 -26.36 -3.37
N THR A 190 -0.54 -25.13 -3.01
CA THR A 190 -1.46 -24.32 -3.83
C THR A 190 -0.80 -23.15 -4.53
N GLY A 191 0.43 -22.80 -4.14
CA GLY A 191 1.07 -21.56 -4.59
C GLY A 191 0.32 -20.34 -4.06
N LEU A 192 0.45 -19.21 -4.78
CA LEU A 192 -0.11 -17.93 -4.37
C LEU A 192 -1.61 -17.83 -4.72
N VAL A 193 -2.43 -17.53 -3.72
CA VAL A 193 -3.88 -17.39 -3.80
C VAL A 193 -4.29 -15.99 -3.33
N PRO A 194 -4.82 -15.12 -4.21
CA PRO A 194 -5.30 -13.79 -3.82
C PRO A 194 -6.45 -13.87 -2.82
N LEU A 195 -6.43 -13.00 -1.78
CA LEU A 195 -7.46 -12.96 -0.74
C LEU A 195 -8.16 -11.62 -0.65
N ALA A 196 -7.42 -10.52 -0.57
CA ALA A 196 -7.99 -9.20 -0.33
C ALA A 196 -7.19 -8.09 -1.00
N ALA A 197 -7.84 -6.95 -1.25
CA ALA A 197 -7.21 -5.81 -1.92
C ALA A 197 -6.24 -5.00 -1.03
N SER A 198 -6.25 -5.24 0.29
CA SER A 198 -5.41 -4.54 1.27
C SER A 198 -5.35 -5.32 2.58
N PHE A 199 -4.44 -4.92 3.48
CA PHE A 199 -4.36 -5.50 4.83
C PHE A 199 -5.65 -5.30 5.61
N THR A 200 -6.18 -4.08 5.68
CA THR A 200 -7.47 -3.80 6.34
C THR A 200 -8.61 -4.65 5.77
N ALA A 201 -8.66 -4.82 4.44
CA ALA A 201 -9.67 -5.67 3.82
C ALA A 201 -9.51 -7.15 4.19
N PHE A 202 -8.28 -7.64 4.32
CA PHE A 202 -8.01 -8.99 4.81
C PHE A 202 -8.45 -9.18 6.27
N VAL A 203 -8.14 -8.23 7.15
CA VAL A 203 -8.54 -8.31 8.56
C VAL A 203 -10.07 -8.39 8.70
N ALA A 204 -10.82 -7.71 7.83
CA ALA A 204 -12.27 -7.80 7.79
C ALA A 204 -12.83 -9.17 7.34
N LEU A 205 -11.99 -10.05 6.76
CA LEU A 205 -12.36 -11.42 6.40
C LEU A 205 -12.21 -12.40 7.57
N LEU A 206 -11.57 -12.00 8.67
CA LEU A 206 -11.32 -12.89 9.79
C LEU A 206 -12.62 -13.24 10.53
N HIS A 207 -12.76 -14.52 10.87
CA HIS A 207 -13.88 -15.08 11.63
C HIS A 207 -13.42 -16.17 12.61
N ASP A 208 -14.32 -16.59 13.50
CA ASP A 208 -14.08 -17.73 14.41
C ASP A 208 -14.06 -19.06 13.64
#